data_AF-A0A966PSX8-F1
#
_entry.id   AF-A0A966PSX8-F1
#
_cell.length_a   1.000
_cell.length_b   1.000
_cell.length_c   1.000
_cell.angle_alpha   90.00
_cell.angle_beta   90.00
_cell.angle_gamma   90.00
#
_symmetry.space_group_name_H-M   'P 1'
#
loop_
_entity.id
_entity.type
_entity.pdbx_description
1 polymer ?
#
loop_
_entity_poly.entity_id
_entity_poly.type
_entity_poly.pdbx_seq_one_letter_code
_entity_poly.pdbx_strand_id
1 'polypeptide(L)' 'MDSESFAGKVVGSMAELAAERKIQIAAICGEIDSQVRSQINSVSLIETFGREEAFARPLHCIEHAALQLLREIAR' A
#
# COMPACT_ATOMS: atom_id res chain seq x y z
N MET A 1 3.47 6.70 2.87
CA MET A 1 4.57 5.73 2.78
C MET A 1 5.72 6.41 2.11
N ASP A 2 6.86 6.40 2.77
CA ASP A 2 8.06 7.17 2.45
C ASP A 2 9.30 6.30 2.68
N SER A 3 10.49 6.85 2.46
CA SER A 3 11.76 6.14 2.68
C SER A 3 11.93 5.67 4.12
N GLU A 4 11.49 6.46 5.11
CA GLU A 4 11.58 6.05 6.51
C GLU A 4 10.71 4.83 6.83
N SER A 5 9.62 4.61 6.10
CA SER A 5 8.77 3.42 6.23
C SER A 5 9.55 2.11 5.99
N PHE A 6 10.68 2.19 5.27
CA PHE A 6 11.59 1.07 4.98
C PHE A 6 12.87 1.07 5.81
N ALA A 7 13.10 2.10 6.63
CA ALA A 7 14.28 2.22 7.48
C ALA A 7 14.09 1.49 8.83
N GLY A 8 13.78 0.19 8.78
CA GLY A 8 13.52 -0.63 9.98
C GLY A 8 12.18 -0.34 10.68
N LYS A 9 11.25 0.29 9.96
CA LYS A 9 9.86 0.52 10.40
C LYS A 9 8.92 -0.56 9.87
N VAL A 10 7.64 -0.46 10.24
CA VAL A 10 6.59 -1.46 10.02
C VAL A 10 6.54 -1.98 8.58
N VAL A 11 6.47 -1.10 7.58
CA VAL A 11 6.28 -1.53 6.18
C VAL A 11 7.49 -2.31 5.68
N GLY A 12 8.70 -1.78 5.88
CA GLY A 12 9.95 -2.45 5.51
C GLY A 12 10.11 -3.81 6.19
N SER A 13 9.92 -3.86 7.51
CA SER A 13 10.04 -5.12 8.26
C SER A 13 9.00 -6.16 7.84
N MET A 14 7.78 -5.74 7.50
CA MET A 14 6.77 -6.66 6.96
C MET A 14 7.15 -7.18 5.57
N ALA A 15 7.73 -6.33 4.71
CA ALA A 15 8.21 -6.75 3.39
C ALA A 15 9.37 -7.76 3.49
N GLU A 16 10.33 -7.51 4.39
CA GLU A 16 11.43 -8.44 4.68
C GLU A 16 10.90 -9.78 5.19
N LEU A 17 10.02 -9.77 6.20
CA LEU A 17 9.42 -10.98 6.78
C LEU A 17 8.60 -11.78 5.74
N ALA A 18 7.86 -11.07 4.88
CA ALA A 18 7.08 -11.70 3.82
C ALA A 18 7.99 -12.36 2.78
N ALA A 19 9.09 -11.71 2.39
CA ALA A 19 10.07 -12.27 1.47
C ALA A 19 10.74 -13.53 2.03
N GLU A 20 11.15 -13.52 3.31
CA GLU A 20 11.70 -14.70 4.01
C GLU A 20 10.73 -15.89 4.00
N ARG A 21 9.43 -15.61 4.14
CA ARG A 21 8.38 -16.63 4.19
C ARG A 21 7.76 -16.96 2.83
N LYS A 22 8.21 -16.30 1.75
CA LYS A 22 7.65 -16.42 0.39
C LYS A 22 6.14 -16.14 0.35
N ILE A 23 5.68 -15.19 1.16
CA ILE A 23 4.29 -14.72 1.19
C ILE A 23 4.22 -13.41 0.41
N GLN A 24 3.20 -13.26 -0.43
CA GLN A 24 2.92 -11.99 -1.10
C GLN A 24 2.16 -11.06 -0.16
N ILE A 25 2.62 -9.82 -0.04
CA ILE A 25 1.92 -8.75 0.68
C ILE A 25 1.74 -7.54 -0.22
N ALA A 26 0.78 -6.69 0.13
CA ALA A 26 0.57 -5.40 -0.49
C ALA A 26 0.19 -4.35 0.58
N ALA A 27 0.44 -3.08 0.29
CA ALA A 27 0.13 -1.97 1.20
C ALA A 27 -0.93 -1.02 0.63
N ILE A 28 -1.90 -0.66 1.46
CA ILE A 28 -2.85 0.43 1.17
C ILE A 28 -2.42 1.61 2.03
N CYS A 29 -2.08 2.73 1.40
CA CYS A 29 -1.53 3.92 2.05
C CYS A 29 -2.35 5.15 1.68
N GLY A 30 -2.47 6.11 2.61
CA GLY A 30 -3.11 7.40 2.29
C GLY A 30 -2.40 8.13 1.14
N GLU A 31 -1.07 8.24 1.24
CA GLU A 31 -0.19 8.83 0.24
C GLU A 31 1.10 8.00 0.15
N ILE A 32 1.72 7.97 -1.03
CA ILE A 32 2.98 7.25 -1.28
C ILE A 32 3.95 8.22 -1.94
N ASP A 33 5.13 8.37 -1.34
CA ASP A 33 6.22 9.11 -1.97
C ASP A 33 6.68 8.35 -3.24
N SER A 34 6.83 9.11 -4.33
CA SER A 34 7.37 8.63 -5.60
C SER A 34 8.65 7.79 -5.48
N GLN A 35 9.53 8.10 -4.51
CA GLN A 35 10.81 7.42 -4.32
C GLN A 35 10.68 5.96 -3.86
N VAL A 36 9.55 5.58 -3.27
CA VAL A 36 9.35 4.23 -2.69
C VAL A 36 8.27 3.41 -3.37
N ARG A 37 7.67 3.91 -4.46
CA ARG A 37 6.53 3.26 -5.13
C ARG A 37 6.81 1.84 -5.62
N SER A 38 8.03 1.54 -6.04
CA SER A 38 8.40 0.23 -6.60
C SER A 38 8.95 -0.75 -5.56
N GLN A 39 8.98 -0.40 -4.27
CA GLN A 39 9.54 -1.25 -3.22
C GLN A 39 8.62 -2.44 -2.90
N ILE A 40 7.31 -2.23 -2.90
CA ILE A 40 6.28 -3.25 -2.64
C ILE A 40 5.03 -2.96 -3.47
N ASN A 41 4.21 -3.98 -3.72
CA ASN A 41 2.89 -3.76 -4.32
C ASN A 41 2.07 -2.84 -3.40
N SER A 42 1.55 -1.73 -3.93
CA SER A 42 0.90 -0.73 -3.10
C SER A 42 -0.09 0.16 -3.85
N VAL A 43 -1.05 0.69 -3.11
CA VAL A 43 -2.07 1.62 -3.58
C VAL A 43 -2.05 2.89 -2.72
N SER A 44 -2.04 4.05 -3.39
CA SER A 44 -2.21 5.37 -2.76
C SER A 44 -3.68 5.80 -2.85
N LEU A 45 -4.32 6.05 -1.71
CA LEU A 45 -5.72 6.46 -1.67
C LEU A 45 -5.93 7.85 -2.31
N ILE A 46 -5.04 8.80 -2.04
CA ILE A 46 -5.13 10.16 -2.60
C ILE A 46 -5.00 10.15 -4.12
N GLU A 47 -4.12 9.32 -4.67
CA GLU A 47 -3.94 9.26 -6.12
C GLU A 47 -5.06 8.48 -6.81
N THR A 48 -5.61 7.48 -6.14
CA THR A 48 -6.65 6.61 -6.72
C THR A 48 -8.03 7.27 -6.66
N PHE A 49 -8.36 7.93 -5.55
CA PHE A 49 -9.70 8.46 -5.29
C PHE A 49 -9.75 10.00 -5.19
N GLY A 50 -8.59 10.67 -5.13
CA GLY A 50 -8.49 12.09 -4.84
C GLY A 50 -8.37 12.38 -3.34
N ARG A 51 -7.72 13.50 -3.00
CA ARG A 51 -7.47 13.89 -1.60
C ARG A 51 -8.76 14.11 -0.81
N GLU A 52 -9.76 14.75 -1.40
CA GLU A 52 -11.02 15.01 -0.70
C GLU A 52 -11.73 13.71 -0.31
N GLU A 53 -11.93 12.81 -1.27
CA GLU A 53 -12.61 11.54 -1.04
C GLU A 53 -11.83 10.62 -0.10
N ALA A 54 -10.50 10.55 -0.23
CA ALA A 54 -9.64 9.75 0.64
C ALA A 54 -9.76 10.15 2.12
N PHE A 55 -10.00 11.44 2.41
CA PHE A 55 -10.20 11.94 3.77
C PHE A 55 -11.65 11.89 4.23
N ALA A 56 -12.62 12.11 3.33
CA ALA A 56 -14.04 12.10 3.66
C ALA A 56 -14.58 10.69 3.86
N ARG A 57 -14.11 9.71 3.07
CA ARG A 57 -14.64 8.34 3.02
C ARG A 57 -13.51 7.28 3.02
N PRO A 58 -12.57 7.31 3.98
CA PRO A 58 -11.38 6.45 3.97
C PRO A 58 -11.70 4.95 3.95
N LEU A 59 -12.74 4.51 4.67
CA LEU A 59 -13.13 3.09 4.70
C LEU A 59 -13.61 2.59 3.33
N HIS A 60 -14.38 3.41 2.61
CA HIS A 60 -14.81 3.10 1.25
C HIS A 60 -13.61 3.00 0.30
N CYS A 61 -12.69 3.95 0.40
CA CYS A 61 -11.47 3.94 -0.40
C CYS A 61 -10.59 2.71 -0.11
N ILE A 62 -10.46 2.32 1.17
CA ILE A 62 -9.71 1.11 1.57
C ILE A 62 -10.38 -0.16 1.04
N GLU A 63 -11.69 -0.28 1.13
CA GLU A 63 -12.44 -1.44 0.60
C GLU A 63 -12.22 -1.61 -0.91
N HIS A 64 -12.33 -0.52 -1.66
CA HIS A 64 -12.11 -0.54 -3.11
C HIS A 64 -10.65 -0.83 -3.47
N ALA A 65 -9.68 -0.23 -2.77
CA ALA A 65 -8.26 -0.50 -2.97
C ALA A 65 -7.90 -1.96 -2.65
N ALA A 66 -8.46 -2.53 -1.57
CA ALA A 66 -8.26 -3.93 -1.22
C ALA A 66 -8.81 -4.87 -2.30
N LEU A 67 -10.01 -4.57 -2.82
CA LEU A 67 -10.60 -5.35 -3.91
C LEU A 67 -9.77 -5.27 -5.20
N GLN A 68 -9.18 -4.12 -5.51
CA GLN A 68 -8.25 -3.98 -6.65
C GLN A 68 -7.01 -4.87 -6.46
N LEU A 69 -6.35 -4.79 -5.30
CA LEU A 69 -5.17 -5.60 -4.99
C LEU A 69 -5.47 -7.11 -5.05
N LEU A 70 -6.59 -7.55 -4.49
CA LEU A 70 -6.98 -8.96 -4.52
C LEU A 70 -7.20 -9.46 -5.95
N ARG A 71 -7.77 -8.64 -6.83
CA ARG A 71 -7.96 -8.98 -8.26
C ARG A 71 -6.65 -9.07 -9.03
N GLU A 72 -5.65 -8.29 -8.65
CA GLU A 72 -4.32 -8.33 -9.25
C GLU A 72 -3.52 -9.55 -8.78
N ILE A 73 -3.62 -9.89 -7.49
CA ILE A 73 -2.91 -11.04 -6.89
C ILE A 73 -3.54 -12.38 -7.30
N ALA A 74 -4.85 -12.42 -7.56
CA ALA A 74 -5.55 -13.63 -7.97
C ALA A 74 -5.34 -14.01 -9.46
N ARG A 75 -4.57 -13.22 -10.22
CA ARG A 75 -4.19 -13.51 -11.61
C ARG A 75 -2.89 -14.29 -11.67
#